data_AF-A0A7Y9DWM7-F1
#
_entry.id   AF-A0A7Y9DWM7-F1
#
_cell.length_a   1.000
_cell.length_b   1.000
_cell.length_c   1.000
_cell.angle_alpha   90.00
_cell.angle_beta   90.00
_cell.angle_gamma   90.00
#
_symmetry.space_group_name_H-M   'P 1'
#
loop_
_entity.id
_entity.type
_entity.pdbx_description
1 polymer ?
#
loop_
_entity_poly.entity_id
_entity_poly.type
_entity_poly.pdbx_seq_one_letter_code
_entity_poly.pdbx_strand_id
1 'polypeptide(L)'
;MSRRRPPRWVEWAPRARERRTRGRDMDWHADRELANTVVCPPKPKGCNAPIGTTCRNFGTGQELENWPAHEARLKRAEAVFQAAAEAEQAEAPVPSEETA
;
A
#
# COMPACT_ATOMS: atom_id res chain seq x y z
N MET A 1 -22.91 53.36 -7.80
CA MET A 1 -21.46 53.05 -7.82
C MET A 1 -20.93 53.03 -6.39
N SER A 2 -20.73 51.86 -5.80
CA SER A 2 -20.07 51.73 -4.48
C SER A 2 -19.15 50.52 -4.50
N ARG A 3 -17.87 50.73 -4.80
CA ARG A 3 -16.82 49.72 -4.65
C ARG A 3 -16.57 49.55 -3.16
N ARG A 4 -17.10 48.48 -2.55
CA ARG A 4 -16.77 48.12 -1.17
C ARG A 4 -15.36 47.57 -1.14
N ARG A 5 -14.47 48.29 -0.45
CA ARG A 5 -13.06 47.95 -0.24
C ARG A 5 -12.98 46.79 0.78
N PRO A 6 -12.21 45.72 0.52
CA PRO A 6 -12.07 44.63 1.49
C PRO A 6 -11.31 45.09 2.74
N PRO A 7 -11.58 44.49 3.93
CA PRO A 7 -10.92 44.85 5.17
C PRO A 7 -9.45 44.39 5.22
N ARG A 8 -8.62 45.26 5.80
CA ARG A 8 -7.15 45.31 5.80
C ARG A 8 -6.40 44.31 6.72
N TRP A 9 -6.96 43.14 7.03
CA TRP A 9 -6.41 42.27 8.11
C TRP A 9 -6.23 40.79 7.77
N VAL A 10 -6.30 40.35 6.51
CA VAL A 10 -5.96 38.96 6.15
C VAL A 10 -5.16 38.91 4.85
N GLU A 11 -4.05 39.65 4.84
CA GLU A 11 -2.88 39.25 4.05
C GLU A 11 -1.98 38.43 4.97
N TRP A 12 -1.40 37.36 4.42
CA TRP A 12 -0.48 36.37 5.02
C TRP A 12 -1.11 35.00 5.32
N ALA A 13 -1.55 34.31 4.27
CA ALA A 13 -1.50 32.85 4.26
C ALA A 13 -0.33 32.44 3.35
N PRO A 14 0.84 32.04 3.89
CA PRO A 14 1.83 31.37 3.06
C PRO A 14 1.19 30.14 2.44
N ARG A 15 1.41 30.02 1.13
CA ARG A 15 0.95 28.96 0.23
C ARG A 15 1.61 27.62 0.61
N ALA A 16 1.26 27.06 1.76
CA ALA A 16 1.53 25.67 2.09
C ALA A 16 0.40 24.86 1.45
N ARG A 17 0.57 24.24 0.28
CA ARG A 17 1.09 22.86 0.18
C ARG A 17 1.07 22.14 1.53
N GLU A 18 -0.11 22.04 2.13
CA GLU A 18 -0.44 20.99 3.08
C GLU A 18 -0.20 19.66 2.36
N ARG A 19 1.03 19.17 2.54
CA ARG A 19 1.41 17.79 2.33
C ARG A 19 0.40 16.98 3.14
N ARG A 20 -0.58 16.42 2.45
CA ARG A 20 -1.54 15.42 2.93
C ARG A 20 -0.73 14.29 3.58
N THR A 21 -0.46 14.42 4.88
CA THR A 21 0.36 13.52 5.69
C THR A 21 -0.37 13.32 7.00
N ARG A 22 -1.45 12.52 6.96
CA ARG A 22 -2.10 11.89 8.12
C ARG A 22 -3.19 10.98 7.57
N GLY A 23 -2.93 9.68 7.59
CA GLY A 23 -3.91 8.67 7.16
C GLY A 23 -3.35 7.35 6.62
N ARG A 24 -2.04 7.06 6.74
CA ARG A 24 -1.47 5.73 6.44
C ARG A 24 -0.24 5.48 7.30
N ASP A 25 -0.43 5.28 8.60
CA ASP A 25 0.44 4.36 9.35
C ASP A 25 -0.01 2.94 8.96
N MET A 26 0.25 2.55 7.70
CA MET A 26 0.28 1.14 7.35
C MET A 26 1.61 0.66 7.90
N ASP A 27 1.56 -0.35 8.76
CA ASP A 27 2.74 -0.87 9.44
C ASP A 27 3.75 -1.33 8.38
N TRP A 28 4.79 -0.53 8.16
CA TRP A 28 5.76 -0.75 7.09
C TRP A 28 6.39 -2.15 7.21
N HIS A 29 6.53 -2.66 8.43
CA HIS A 29 7.04 -4.00 8.66
C HIS A 29 6.05 -5.05 8.17
N ALA A 30 4.76 -4.92 8.52
CA ALA A 30 3.73 -5.83 8.04
C ALA A 30 3.62 -5.84 6.50
N ASP A 31 3.65 -4.68 5.86
CA ASP A 31 3.64 -4.59 4.38
C ASP A 31 4.87 -5.25 3.76
N ARG A 32 6.03 -5.14 4.41
CA ARG A 32 7.28 -5.76 3.97
C ARG A 32 7.24 -7.28 4.12
N GLU A 33 6.70 -7.78 5.22
CA GLU A 33 6.49 -9.22 5.44
C GLU A 33 5.49 -9.78 4.44
N LEU A 34 4.35 -9.11 4.25
CA LEU A 34 3.34 -9.47 3.27
C LEU A 34 3.96 -9.51 1.85
N ALA A 35 4.70 -8.47 1.46
CA ALA A 35 5.37 -8.44 0.16
C ALA A 35 6.36 -9.60 -0.01
N ASN A 36 7.06 -10.01 1.06
CA ASN A 36 8.02 -11.11 1.01
C ASN A 36 7.38 -12.46 0.72
N THR A 37 6.06 -12.63 0.85
CA THR A 37 5.35 -13.88 0.52
C THR A 37 5.27 -14.16 -0.98
N VAL A 38 5.42 -13.13 -1.83
CA VAL A 38 5.31 -13.27 -3.30
C VAL A 38 6.59 -12.86 -4.02
N VAL A 39 6.81 -13.40 -5.21
CA VAL A 39 7.92 -12.97 -6.08
C VAL A 39 7.66 -11.56 -6.60
N CYS A 40 8.67 -10.69 -6.53
CA CYS A 40 8.60 -9.36 -7.12
C CYS A 40 8.55 -9.48 -8.65
N PRO A 41 7.64 -8.79 -9.35
CA PRO A 41 7.61 -8.86 -10.81
C PRO A 41 8.91 -8.35 -11.45
N PRO A 42 9.20 -8.74 -12.69
CA PRO A 42 10.35 -8.26 -13.42
C PRO A 42 10.20 -6.78 -13.79
N LYS A 43 11.31 -6.23 -14.29
CA LYS A 43 11.44 -4.85 -14.77
C LYS A 43 10.42 -4.58 -15.89
N PRO A 44 9.87 -3.35 -16.00
CA PRO A 44 10.16 -2.15 -15.22
C PRO A 44 9.34 -2.01 -13.92
N LYS A 45 8.41 -2.94 -13.65
CA LYS A 45 7.46 -2.83 -12.53
C LYS A 45 8.02 -3.34 -11.19
N GLY A 46 9.13 -4.07 -11.23
CA GLY A 46 9.82 -4.55 -10.04
C GLY A 46 11.26 -4.98 -10.32
N CYS A 47 11.83 -5.71 -9.36
CA CYS A 47 13.25 -6.08 -9.33
C CYS A 47 13.51 -7.59 -9.49
N ASN A 48 12.47 -8.41 -9.73
CA ASN A 48 12.58 -9.87 -9.80
C ASN A 48 13.16 -10.56 -8.54
N ALA A 49 13.09 -9.90 -7.38
CA ALA A 49 13.48 -10.50 -6.11
C ALA A 49 12.60 -11.72 -5.77
N PRO A 50 13.20 -12.83 -5.30
CA PRO A 50 12.45 -14.01 -4.89
C PRO A 50 11.69 -13.78 -3.58
N ILE A 51 10.83 -14.75 -3.24
CA ILE A 51 10.12 -14.82 -1.95
C ILE A 51 11.14 -14.77 -0.81
N GLY A 52 10.80 -14.09 0.29
CA GLY A 52 11.65 -13.89 1.46
C GLY A 52 12.76 -12.84 1.29
N THR A 53 13.00 -12.34 0.08
CA THR A 53 14.06 -11.35 -0.17
C THR A 53 13.47 -9.95 -0.30
N THR A 54 14.08 -8.96 0.37
CA THR A 54 13.64 -7.56 0.27
C THR A 54 13.92 -6.98 -1.12
N CYS A 55 13.02 -6.13 -1.61
CA CYS A 55 13.21 -5.42 -2.86
C CYS A 55 14.38 -4.43 -2.81
N ARG A 56 15.13 -4.37 -3.92
CA ARG A 56 16.22 -3.41 -4.12
C ARG A 56 15.88 -2.46 -5.26
N ASN A 57 16.27 -1.20 -5.12
CA ASN A 57 16.17 -0.20 -6.15
C ASN A 57 16.92 -0.66 -7.41
N PHE A 58 16.25 -0.60 -8.56
CA PHE A 58 16.84 -0.94 -9.85
C PHE A 58 18.11 -0.16 -10.16
N GLY A 59 18.12 1.15 -9.87
CA GLY A 59 19.16 2.07 -10.30
C GLY A 59 20.40 2.02 -9.43
N THR A 60 20.21 1.86 -8.11
CA THR A 60 21.31 1.89 -7.14
C THR A 60 21.67 0.51 -6.58
N GLY A 61 20.82 -0.50 -6.77
CA GLY A 61 20.99 -1.82 -6.16
C GLY A 61 20.83 -1.86 -4.64
N GLN A 62 20.53 -0.72 -4.02
CA GLN A 62 20.34 -0.59 -2.57
C GLN A 62 18.93 -1.01 -2.17
N GLU A 63 18.75 -1.34 -0.90
CA GLU A 63 17.43 -1.60 -0.35
C GLU A 63 16.53 -0.36 -0.46
N LEU A 64 15.22 -0.57 -0.58
CA LEU A 64 14.25 0.51 -0.60
C LEU A 64 14.13 1.13 0.80
N GLU A 65 14.75 2.29 1.02
CA GLU A 65 14.74 2.97 2.33
C GLU A 65 13.37 3.52 2.72
N ASN A 66 12.57 3.95 1.74
CA ASN A 66 11.30 4.65 1.96
C ASN A 66 10.05 3.81 1.65
N TRP A 67 10.24 2.59 1.13
CA TRP A 67 9.14 1.74 0.66
C TRP A 67 9.37 0.30 1.14
N PRO A 68 8.34 -0.40 1.65
CA PRO A 68 8.51 -1.77 2.14
C PRO A 68 8.84 -2.75 1.00
N ALA A 69 8.29 -2.50 -0.19
CA ALA A 69 8.63 -3.19 -1.44
C ALA A 69 8.22 -2.33 -2.66
N HIS A 70 8.52 -2.80 -3.88
CA HIS A 70 7.95 -2.19 -5.09
C HIS A 70 6.42 -2.31 -5.07
N GLU A 71 5.71 -1.25 -5.46
CA GLU A 71 4.23 -1.18 -5.45
C GLU A 71 3.57 -2.39 -6.14
N ALA A 72 4.12 -2.84 -7.27
CA ALA A 72 3.58 -3.98 -7.99
C ALA A 72 3.70 -5.31 -7.20
N ARG A 73 4.67 -5.43 -6.30
CA ARG A 73 4.80 -6.58 -5.40
C ARG A 73 3.77 -6.51 -4.27
N LEU A 74 3.58 -5.34 -3.66
CA LEU A 74 2.58 -5.13 -2.61
C LEU A 74 1.18 -5.44 -3.12
N LYS A 75 0.77 -4.84 -4.24
CA LYS A 75 -0.53 -5.10 -4.86
C LYS A 75 -0.77 -6.58 -5.16
N ARG A 76 0.28 -7.29 -5.57
CA ARG A 76 0.20 -8.73 -5.83
C ARG A 76 0.08 -9.53 -4.53
N ALA A 77 0.81 -9.15 -3.50
CA ALA A 77 0.74 -9.79 -2.19
C ALA A 77 -0.63 -9.58 -1.53
N GLU A 78 -1.16 -8.36 -1.59
CA GLU A 78 -2.52 -8.02 -1.14
C GLU A 78 -3.58 -8.84 -1.88
N ALA A 79 -3.47 -8.95 -3.21
CA ALA A 79 -4.40 -9.76 -3.99
C ALA A 79 -4.35 -11.25 -3.63
N VAL A 80 -3.16 -11.80 -3.37
CA VAL A 80 -2.99 -13.20 -2.95
C VAL A 80 -3.57 -13.42 -1.55
N PHE A 81 -3.32 -12.49 -0.62
CA PHE A 81 -3.86 -12.56 0.73
C PHE A 81 -5.39 -12.50 0.72
N GLN A 82 -5.98 -11.58 -0.06
CA GLN A 82 -7.42 -11.46 -0.20
C GLN A 82 -8.04 -12.72 -0.82
N ALA A 83 -7.44 -13.26 -1.88
CA ALA A 83 -7.91 -14.50 -2.49
C ALA A 83 -7.84 -15.70 -1.53
N ALA A 84 -6.81 -15.77 -0.68
CA ALA A 84 -6.72 -16.80 0.36
C ALA A 84 -7.81 -16.63 1.42
N ALA A 85 -8.09 -15.39 1.85
CA ALA A 85 -9.16 -15.09 2.81
C ALA A 85 -10.56 -15.40 2.26
N GLU A 86 -10.78 -15.19 0.96
CA GLU A 86 -12.03 -15.55 0.27
C GLU A 86 -12.17 -17.08 0.13
N ALA A 87 -11.08 -17.79 -0.17
CA ALA A 87 -11.09 -19.25 -0.24
C ALA A 87 -11.41 -19.89 1.12
N GLU A 88 -10.88 -19.33 2.21
CA GLU A 88 -11.15 -19.83 3.57
C GLU A 88 -12.60 -19.57 4.00
N GLN A 89 -13.22 -18.47 3.56
CA GLN A 89 -14.66 -18.19 3.80
C GLN A 89 -15.60 -19.05 2.95
N ALA A 90 -15.13 -19.58 1.81
CA ALA A 90 -15.91 -20.47 0.96
C ALA A 90 -16.00 -21.90 1.52
N GLU A 91 -15.17 -22.25 2.51
CA GLU A 91 -15.20 -23.53 3.23
C GLU A 91 -16.03 -23.40 4.52
N ALA A 92 -17.28 -22.92 4.41
CA ALA A 92 -18.26 -23.15 5.47
C ALA A 92 -18.56 -24.66 5.53
N PRO A 93 -18.38 -25.33 6.69
CA PRO A 93 -18.71 -26.74 6.80
C PRO A 93 -20.20 -26.90 6.52
N VAL A 94 -20.54 -27.70 5.51
CA VAL A 94 -21.89 -28.22 5.36
C VAL A 94 -22.28 -28.93 6.65
N PRO A 95 -23.27 -28.45 7.44
CA PRO A 95 -23.82 -29.28 8.50
C PRO A 95 -24.48 -30.46 7.81
N SER A 96 -23.87 -31.62 7.94
CA SER A 96 -24.49 -32.88 7.57
C SER A 96 -25.61 -33.13 8.57
N GLU A 97 -26.80 -32.60 8.27
CA GLU A 97 -28.05 -32.98 8.92
C GLU A 97 -28.31 -34.47 8.61
N GLU A 98 -27.91 -35.29 9.57
CA GLU A 98 -28.67 -36.41 10.14
C GLU A 98 -29.93 -36.81 9.36
N THR A 99 -29.81 -37.89 8.59
CA THR A 99 -30.95 -38.60 8.03
C THR A 99 -31.49 -39.55 9.11
N ALA A 100 -32.66 -39.23 9.65
CA ALA A 100 -33.47 -40.10 10.50
C ALA A 100 -34.63 -40.70 9.70
#